data_AF-A0AAE0J6Z3-F1
#
_entry.id   AF-A0AAE0J6Z3-F1
#
_cell.length_a   1.000
_cell.length_b   1.000
_cell.length_c   1.000
_cell.angle_alpha   90.00
_cell.angle_beta   90.00
_cell.angle_gamma   90.00
#
_symmetry.space_group_name_H-M   'P 1'
#
loop_
_entity.id
_entity.type
_entity.pdbx_description
1 polymer ?
#
loop_
_entity_poly.entity_id
_entity_poly.type
_entity_poly.pdbx_seq_one_letter_code
_entity_poly.pdbx_strand_id
1 'polypeptide(L)' 'MANLAFTWNSQGRHEDALALMQDCVEARQRVLGPEHPDTLSSLATVSKWSS' A
#
# COMPACT_ATOMS: atom_id res chain seq x y z
N MET A 1 7.59 -0.13 -4.27
CA MET A 1 6.52 0.76 -3.80
C MET A 1 6.21 0.52 -2.32
N ALA A 2 5.78 -0.68 -1.91
CA ALA A 2 5.48 -0.99 -0.50
C ALA A 2 6.59 -0.62 0.53
N ASN A 3 7.85 -1.03 0.31
CA ASN A 3 8.94 -0.73 1.26
C ASN A 3 9.21 0.77 1.43
N LEU A 4 9.08 1.53 0.35
CA LEU A 4 9.25 2.98 0.38
C LEU A 4 8.07 3.65 1.10
N ALA A 5 6.84 3.17 0.88
CA ALA A 5 5.66 3.64 1.60
C ALA A 5 5.80 3.43 3.12
N PHE A 6 6.27 2.25 3.55
CA PHE A 6 6.55 2.01 4.98
C PHE A 6 7.61 2.96 5.54
N THR A 7 8.67 3.23 4.75
CA THR A 7 9.73 4.15 5.14
C THR A 7 9.21 5.58 5.32
N TRP A 8 8.37 6.06 4.40
CA TRP A 8 7.72 7.37 4.49
C TRP A 8 6.75 7.45 5.67
N ASN A 9 6.00 6.38 5.94
CA ASN A 9 5.13 6.31 7.10
C ASN A 9 5.91 6.44 8.42
N SER A 10 7.09 5.79 8.51
CA SER A 10 7.99 5.92 9.66
C SER A 10 8.65 7.30 9.76
N GLN A 11 8.74 8.06 8.67
CA GLN A 11 9.24 9.44 8.66
C GLN A 11 8.15 10.48 8.98
N GLY A 12 6.93 10.05 9.32
CA GLY A 12 5.79 10.94 9.58
C GLY A 12 5.10 11.47 8.31
N ARG A 13 5.51 11.02 7.13
CA ARG A 13 4.91 11.37 5.84
C ARG A 13 3.76 10.41 5.53
N HIS A 14 2.73 10.46 6.36
CA HIS A 14 1.61 9.50 6.32
C HIS A 14 0.79 9.60 5.01
N GLU A 15 0.51 10.81 4.52
CA GLU A 15 -0.27 11.01 3.29
C GLU A 15 0.49 10.52 2.05
N ASP A 16 1.77 10.86 1.91
CA ASP A 16 2.63 10.38 0.82
C ASP A 16 2.79 8.85 0.85
N ALA A 17 2.95 8.28 2.04
CA ALA A 17 3.03 6.84 2.24
C ALA A 17 1.74 6.14 1.80
N LEU A 18 0.59 6.68 2.21
CA LEU A 18 -0.71 6.15 1.88
C LEU A 18 -0.97 6.18 0.37
N ALA A 19 -0.70 7.30 -0.30
CA ALA A 19 -0.82 7.43 -1.75
C ALA A 19 0.06 6.40 -2.48
N LEU A 20 1.34 6.29 -2.09
CA LEU A 20 2.26 5.33 -2.69
C LEU A 20 1.85 3.87 -2.45
N MET A 21 1.23 3.57 -1.31
CA MET A 21 0.72 2.23 -1.02
C MET A 21 -0.56 1.92 -1.81
N GLN A 22 -1.42 2.92 -2.07
CA GLN A 22 -2.58 2.77 -2.95
C GLN A 22 -2.17 2.48 -4.40
N ASP A 23 -1.18 3.21 -4.93
CA ASP A 23 -0.58 2.89 -6.24
C ASP A 23 -0.03 1.46 -6.28
N CYS A 24 0.60 1.03 -5.18
CA CYS A 24 1.11 -0.35 -5.06
C CYS A 24 -0.01 -1.38 -5.09
N VAL A 25 -1.16 -1.11 -4.46
CA VAL A 25 -2.35 -1.97 -4.51
C VAL A 25 -2.89 -2.04 -5.92
N GLU A 26 -3.07 -0.91 -6.61
CA GLU A 26 -3.62 -0.87 -7.96
C GLU A 26 -2.73 -1.65 -8.94
N ALA A 27 -1.41 -1.45 -8.87
CA ALA A 27 -0.46 -2.19 -9.68
C ALA A 27 -0.52 -3.70 -9.41
N ARG A 28 -0.63 -4.11 -8.14
CA ARG A 28 -0.78 -5.53 -7.75
C ARG A 28 -2.11 -6.12 -8.20
N GLN A 29 -3.21 -5.37 -8.10
CA GLN A 29 -4.52 -5.79 -8.61
C GLN A 29 -4.47 -6.04 -10.12
N ARG A 30 -3.81 -5.16 -10.88
CA ARG A 30 -3.70 -5.27 -12.34
C ARG A 30 -2.80 -6.43 -12.79
N VAL A 31 -1.71 -6.69 -12.08
CA VAL A 31 -0.71 -7.70 -12.48
C VAL A 31 -1.02 -9.07 -11.90
N LEU A 32 -1.40 -9.14 -10.63
CA LEU A 32 -1.57 -10.38 -9.86
C LEU A 32 -3.04 -10.75 -9.65
N GLY A 33 -3.95 -9.77 -9.78
CA GLY A 33 -5.37 -9.93 -9.48
C GLY A 33 -5.75 -9.47 -8.07
N PRO A 34 -7.05 -9.23 -7.83
CA PRO A 34 -7.57 -8.75 -6.56
C PRO A 34 -7.48 -9.77 -5.42
N GLU A 35 -7.52 -11.07 -5.73
CA GLU A 35 -7.48 -12.15 -4.74
C GLU A 35 -6.05 -12.58 -4.36
N HIS A 36 -5.03 -12.03 -5.01
CA HIS A 36 -3.65 -12.41 -4.74
C HIS A 36 -3.26 -12.03 -3.30
N PRO A 37 -2.57 -12.90 -2.54
CA PRO A 37 -2.18 -12.64 -1.16
C PRO A 37 -1.43 -11.31 -0.97
N ASP A 38 -0.52 -10.98 -1.89
CA ASP A 38 0.20 -9.69 -1.88
C ASP A 38 -0.70 -8.47 -2.07
N THR A 39 -1.75 -8.60 -2.88
CA THR A 39 -2.73 -7.52 -3.09
C THR A 39 -3.55 -7.30 -1.83
N LEU A 40 -4.06 -8.39 -1.23
CA LEU A 40 -4.83 -8.36 0.01
C LEU A 40 -4.00 -7.81 1.19
N SER A 41 -2.74 -8.19 1.30
CA SER A 41 -1.82 -7.68 2.33
C SER A 41 -1.57 -6.16 2.18
N SER A 42 -1.38 -5.69 0.95
CA SER A 42 -1.25 -4.25 0.69
C SER A 42 -2.55 -3.48 0.99
N LEU A 43 -3.71 -4.02 0.62
CA LEU A 43 -5.02 -3.45 0.95
C LEU A 43 -5.23 -3.33 2.47
N ALA A 44 -4.92 -4.38 3.23
CA ALA A 44 -5.00 -4.35 4.68
C ALA A 44 -4.08 -3.27 5.28
N THR A 45 -2.90 -3.05 4.67
CA THR A 45 -1.99 -2.00 5.11
C THR A 45 -2.54 -0.60 4.84
N VAL A 46 -3.11 -0.37 3.64
CA VAL A 46 -3.78 0.90 3.29
C VAL A 46 -4.92 1.18 4.26
N SER A 47 -5.78 0.19 4.52
CA SER A 47 -6.91 0.31 5.45
C SER A 47 -6.47 0.62 6.89
N LYS A 48 -5.30 0.13 7.31
CA LYS A 48 -4.75 0.42 8.63
C LYS A 48 -4.24 1.84 8.75
N TRP A 49 -3.71 2.42 7.67
CA TRP A 49 -3.14 3.77 7.66
C TRP A 49 -4.19 4.86 7.43
N SER A 50 -5.33 4.51 6.83
CA SER A 50 -6.46 5.42 6.64
C SER A 50 -7.41 5.46 7.85
N SER A 51 -7.08 4.79 8.94
CA SER A 51 -7.91 4.67 10.16
C SER A 51 -7.30 5.44 11.32
#